data_AF-A0A7X9EIF1-F1
#
_entry.id   AF-A0A7X9EIF1-F1
#
_cell.length_a   1.000
_cell.length_b   1.000
_cell.length_c   1.000
_cell.angle_alpha   90.00
_cell.angle_beta   90.00
_cell.angle_gamma   90.00
#
_symmetry.space_group_name_H-M   'P 1'
#
loop_
_entity.id
_entity.type
_entity.pdbx_description
1 polymer ?
#
loop_
_entity_poly.entity_id
_entity_poly.type
_entity_poly.pdbx_seq_one_letter_code
_entity_poly.pdbx_strand_id
1 'polypeptide(L)'
;MEKEFFSKKIYWDNIKSKSLADTLYFYHSDHLGTPIAMTDTSGTFVWRAEHTPFGGIYALPVSTITNNLRFPRQYFDSETGLSQNWFRDYEARIGRYWEVDPVVVQSQSTPYAYSNLNPVQEIDFSGLQGSVSSPEAKQTALVCCRKAKVPGNPGFKHCYIQIGKTKYELQPGFPPIYGYTRKVTSGIEPGSDCETTSGCNLKDCVDKAFQNYPTKSAYSARSGPNSNTFVATIVKACKLKAPSCANNNQAPGWTAEAPK
;
A
#
# COMPACT_ATOMS: atom_id res chain seq x y z
N MET A 1 19.83 -15.61 -25.95
CA MET A 1 20.91 -14.75 -25.43
C MET A 1 20.27 -13.42 -25.05
N GLU A 2 20.13 -12.99 -23.81
CA GLU A 2 20.58 -13.49 -22.51
C GLU A 2 19.64 -12.84 -21.46
N LYS A 3 18.92 -13.66 -20.70
CA LYS A 3 17.95 -13.25 -19.67
C LYS A 3 18.67 -12.85 -18.37
N GLU A 4 19.52 -11.83 -18.40
CA GLU A 4 20.35 -11.46 -17.25
C GLU A 4 20.12 -10.04 -16.67
N PHE A 5 19.16 -9.26 -17.17
CA PHE A 5 19.01 -7.88 -16.68
C PHE A 5 18.18 -7.70 -15.39
N PHE A 6 17.41 -8.70 -14.95
CA PHE A 6 16.49 -8.52 -13.81
C PHE A 6 16.93 -9.13 -12.47
N SER A 7 18.17 -9.63 -12.34
CA SER A 7 18.66 -10.19 -11.07
C SER A 7 19.52 -9.25 -10.22
N LYS A 8 19.84 -8.03 -10.65
CA LYS A 8 20.61 -7.10 -9.79
C LYS A 8 19.68 -6.14 -9.07
N LYS A 9 19.23 -6.61 -7.90
CA LYS A 9 18.99 -5.81 -6.70
C LYS A 9 19.91 -4.57 -6.69
N ILE A 10 19.39 -3.43 -7.10
CA ILE A 10 19.98 -2.12 -6.76
C ILE A 10 19.62 -1.89 -5.29
N TYR A 11 20.34 -2.58 -4.42
CA TYR A 11 20.50 -2.16 -3.04
C TYR A 11 21.71 -1.24 -3.01
N TRP A 12 21.56 -0.13 -2.30
CA TRP A 12 22.65 0.66 -1.79
C TRP A 12 23.74 -0.26 -1.21
N ASP A 13 25.00 0.06 -1.51
CA ASP A 13 26.25 -0.59 -1.09
C ASP A 13 26.65 -1.89 -1.81
N ASN A 14 27.41 -1.74 -2.90
CA ASN A 14 28.82 -2.16 -3.03
C ASN A 14 29.23 -2.29 -4.51
N ILE A 15 30.27 -1.54 -4.86
CA ILE A 15 30.92 -1.42 -6.17
C ILE A 15 31.25 -2.80 -6.76
N LYS A 16 30.80 -3.06 -7.99
CA LYS A 16 31.47 -3.98 -8.93
C LYS A 16 31.46 -3.36 -10.33
N SER A 17 32.58 -2.75 -10.68
CA SER A 17 32.85 -2.15 -11.99
C SER A 17 32.87 -3.22 -13.09
N LYS A 18 32.21 -2.92 -14.22
CA LYS A 18 32.51 -3.49 -15.53
C LYS A 18 32.95 -2.30 -16.39
N SER A 19 34.26 -2.13 -16.55
CA SER A 19 34.84 -0.96 -17.21
C SER A 19 34.62 -1.04 -18.73
N LEU A 20 33.70 -0.22 -19.23
CA LEU A 20 33.66 0.25 -20.61
C LEU A 20 33.69 1.78 -20.50
N ALA A 21 34.90 2.33 -20.39
CA ALA A 21 35.21 3.70 -19.98
C ALA A 21 34.60 4.09 -18.63
N ASP A 22 35.41 4.21 -17.57
CA ASP A 22 34.96 4.69 -16.25
C ASP A 22 34.69 6.21 -16.30
N THR A 23 33.71 6.61 -17.10
CA THR A 23 33.21 7.98 -17.13
C THR A 23 32.08 8.10 -16.13
N LEU A 24 32.33 8.87 -15.06
CA LEU A 24 31.34 9.15 -14.03
C LEU A 24 30.39 10.25 -14.50
N TYR A 25 29.09 9.97 -14.41
CA TYR A 25 28.03 10.95 -14.67
C TYR A 25 27.13 11.08 -13.46
N PHE A 26 26.63 12.29 -13.24
CA PHE A 26 25.70 12.61 -12.17
C PHE A 26 24.32 12.87 -12.76
N TYR A 27 23.31 12.13 -12.28
CA TYR A 27 21.92 12.33 -12.66
C TYR A 27 21.29 13.44 -11.83
N HIS A 28 20.58 14.33 -12.50
CA HIS A 28 19.72 15.34 -11.90
C HIS A 28 18.28 14.98 -12.24
N SER A 29 17.45 14.79 -11.21
CA SER A 29 16.07 14.34 -11.36
C SER A 29 15.07 15.37 -10.84
N ASP A 30 13.82 15.28 -11.29
CA ASP A 30 12.68 16.02 -10.74
C ASP A 30 12.23 15.47 -9.37
N HIS A 31 11.13 16.00 -8.83
CA HIS A 31 10.58 15.61 -7.52
C HIS A 31 10.04 14.16 -7.48
N LEU A 32 9.81 13.54 -8.63
CA LEU A 32 9.41 12.13 -8.76
C LEU A 32 10.60 11.19 -8.97
N GLY A 33 11.78 11.75 -9.29
CA GLY A 33 12.98 10.97 -9.62
C GLY A 33 13.20 10.79 -11.13
N THR A 34 12.41 11.42 -11.99
CA THR A 34 12.59 11.40 -13.45
C THR A 34 13.87 12.15 -13.83
N PRO A 35 14.81 11.55 -14.58
CA PRO A 35 15.98 12.25 -15.09
C PRO A 35 15.60 13.46 -15.95
N ILE A 36 16.07 14.64 -15.58
CA ILE A 36 15.92 15.89 -16.34
C ILE A 36 17.25 16.37 -16.92
N ALA A 37 18.38 16.03 -16.30
CA ALA A 37 19.71 16.33 -16.82
C ALA A 37 20.76 15.33 -16.32
N MET A 38 21.91 15.30 -16.99
CA MET A 38 23.12 14.65 -16.53
C MET A 38 24.32 15.56 -16.73
N THR A 39 25.25 15.52 -15.77
CA THR A 39 26.52 16.24 -15.85
C THR A 39 27.70 15.29 -15.73
N ASP A 40 28.81 15.63 -16.37
CA ASP A 40 30.09 14.96 -16.14
C ASP A 40 30.77 15.43 -14.84
N THR A 41 31.98 14.93 -14.60
CA THR A 41 32.82 15.30 -13.44
C THR A 41 33.26 16.77 -13.41
N SER A 42 33.17 17.49 -14.52
CA SER A 42 33.45 18.93 -14.59
C SER A 42 32.21 19.79 -14.31
N GLY A 43 31.04 19.18 -14.16
CA GLY A 43 29.75 19.87 -14.01
C GLY A 43 29.15 20.31 -15.35
N THR A 44 29.71 19.90 -16.48
CA THR A 44 29.19 20.22 -17.80
C THR A 44 27.99 19.33 -18.11
N PHE A 45 26.90 19.91 -18.63
CA PHE A 45 25.75 19.13 -19.07
C PHE A 45 26.12 18.26 -20.27
N VAL A 46 25.90 16.95 -20.14
CA VAL A 46 26.09 15.95 -21.21
C VAL A 46 24.77 15.41 -21.75
N TRP A 47 23.69 15.59 -21.00
CA TRP A 47 22.33 15.29 -21.42
C TRP A 47 21.35 16.19 -20.68
N ARG A 48 20.29 16.64 -21.34
CA ARG A 48 19.21 17.42 -20.74
C ARG A 48 17.96 17.28 -21.58
N ALA A 49 16.86 16.95 -20.93
CA ALA A 49 15.55 16.81 -21.55
C ALA A 49 14.52 17.68 -20.84
N GLU A 50 13.58 18.19 -21.62
CA GLU A 50 12.34 18.80 -21.15
C GLU A 50 11.21 17.82 -21.46
N HIS A 51 10.43 17.45 -20.44
CA HIS A 51 9.40 16.44 -20.56
C HIS A 51 8.01 17.06 -20.62
N THR A 52 7.11 16.43 -21.35
CA THR A 52 5.66 16.65 -21.22
C THR A 52 5.18 16.07 -19.88
N PRO A 53 3.98 16.43 -19.40
CA PRO A 53 3.44 15.89 -18.14
C PRO A 53 3.36 14.35 -18.10
N PHE A 54 3.23 13.70 -19.27
CA PHE A 54 3.19 12.24 -19.40
C PHE A 54 4.56 11.63 -19.79
N GLY A 55 5.66 12.34 -19.57
CA GLY A 55 7.01 11.79 -19.67
C GLY A 55 7.53 11.66 -21.10
N GLY A 56 6.83 12.25 -22.08
CA GLY A 56 7.33 12.36 -23.45
C GLY A 56 8.40 13.44 -23.53
N ILE A 57 9.44 13.24 -24.33
CA ILE A 57 10.47 14.27 -24.53
C ILE A 57 9.88 15.37 -25.43
N TYR A 58 9.66 16.56 -24.86
CA TYR A 58 9.26 17.76 -25.60
C TYR A 58 10.44 18.39 -26.31
N ALA A 59 11.56 18.54 -25.60
CA ALA A 59 12.81 19.07 -26.14
C ALA A 59 14.01 18.33 -25.55
N LEU A 60 15.07 18.18 -26.35
CA LEU A 60 16.32 17.55 -25.92
C LEU A 60 17.50 18.50 -26.21
N PRO A 61 17.63 19.60 -25.43
CA PRO A 61 18.62 20.64 -25.70
C PRO A 61 20.08 20.15 -25.60
N VAL A 62 20.34 19.09 -24.83
CA VAL A 62 21.66 18.46 -24.74
C VAL A 62 21.53 16.95 -24.88
N SER A 63 22.28 16.36 -25.81
CA SER A 63 22.21 14.93 -26.17
C SER A 63 23.57 14.33 -26.53
N THR A 64 24.65 14.81 -25.91
CA THR A 64 26.01 14.32 -26.18
C THR A 64 26.18 12.84 -25.79
N ILE A 65 25.38 12.36 -24.84
CA ILE A 65 25.26 10.94 -24.49
C ILE A 65 23.80 10.48 -24.56
N THR A 66 23.61 9.20 -24.83
CA THR A 66 22.29 8.57 -24.84
C THR A 66 21.83 8.24 -23.42
N ASN A 67 20.62 8.66 -23.07
CA ASN A 67 19.94 8.26 -21.85
C ASN A 67 18.60 7.60 -22.18
N ASN A 68 18.47 6.33 -21.82
CA ASN A 68 17.25 5.57 -22.05
C ASN A 68 16.34 5.54 -20.81
N LEU A 69 16.75 6.10 -19.67
CA LEU A 69 15.86 6.19 -18.52
C LEU A 69 14.73 7.21 -18.78
N ARG A 70 13.52 6.88 -18.31
CA ARG A 70 12.32 7.73 -18.42
C ARG A 70 11.74 7.99 -17.03
N PHE A 71 10.42 7.91 -16.86
CA PHE A 71 9.83 7.91 -15.53
C PHE A 71 10.48 6.84 -14.63
N PRO A 72 10.36 6.97 -13.30
CA PRO A 72 10.97 6.01 -12.38
C PRO A 72 10.60 4.58 -12.77
N ARG A 73 11.62 3.70 -12.82
CA ARG A 73 11.53 2.28 -13.25
C ARG A 73 11.27 2.03 -14.73
N GLN A 74 11.20 3.07 -15.56
CA GLN A 74 11.00 2.91 -17.00
C GLN A 74 12.31 2.97 -17.78
N TYR A 75 12.44 2.05 -18.75
CA TYR A 75 13.53 2.02 -19.71
C TYR A 75 12.97 2.15 -21.12
N PHE A 76 13.41 3.19 -21.84
CA PHE A 76 13.03 3.43 -23.22
C PHE A 76 13.73 2.44 -24.15
N ASP A 77 12.90 1.71 -24.89
CA ASP A 77 13.34 0.85 -25.98
C ASP A 77 13.18 1.59 -27.31
N SER A 78 14.31 1.81 -28.00
CA SER A 78 14.32 2.48 -29.29
C SER A 78 13.74 1.65 -30.43
N GLU A 79 13.70 0.32 -30.30
CA GLU A 79 13.17 -0.56 -31.36
C GLU A 79 11.64 -0.42 -31.46
N THR A 80 10.96 -0.38 -30.32
CA THR A 80 9.50 -0.21 -30.24
C THR A 80 9.06 1.24 -30.13
N GLY A 81 9.93 2.12 -29.63
CA GLY A 81 9.56 3.49 -29.26
C GLY A 81 8.74 3.56 -27.97
N LEU A 82 8.63 2.46 -27.23
CA LEU A 82 7.91 2.35 -25.97
C LEU A 82 8.88 2.39 -24.78
N SER A 83 8.34 2.63 -23.60
CA SER A 83 9.10 2.55 -22.34
C SER A 83 8.65 1.33 -21.55
N GLN A 84 9.53 0.35 -21.40
CA GLN A 84 9.27 -0.84 -20.61
C GLN A 84 9.12 -0.45 -19.15
N ASN A 85 7.98 -0.80 -18.54
CA ASN A 85 7.67 -0.59 -17.14
C ASN A 85 7.27 -1.91 -16.48
N TRP A 86 8.23 -2.83 -16.41
CA TRP A 86 8.10 -4.15 -15.79
C TRP A 86 6.99 -5.03 -16.37
N PHE A 87 5.75 -4.87 -15.89
CA PHE A 87 4.60 -5.66 -16.31
C PHE A 87 3.95 -5.14 -17.58
N ARG A 88 4.21 -3.87 -17.95
CA ARG A 88 3.62 -3.27 -19.15
C ARG A 88 4.55 -2.34 -19.90
N ASP A 89 4.29 -2.19 -21.18
CA ASP A 89 4.94 -1.19 -22.02
C ASP A 89 4.14 0.13 -22.05
N TYR A 90 4.82 1.24 -21.81
CA TYR A 90 4.25 2.58 -21.70
C TYR A 90 4.53 3.43 -22.95
N GLU A 91 3.48 4.06 -23.48
CA GLU A 91 3.56 4.99 -24.61
C GLU A 91 3.34 6.43 -24.11
N ALA A 92 4.43 7.17 -23.96
CA ALA A 92 4.43 8.52 -23.42
C ALA A 92 3.74 9.55 -24.33
N ARG A 93 3.69 9.32 -25.65
CA ARG A 93 3.06 10.26 -26.62
C ARG A 93 1.55 10.38 -26.42
N ILE A 94 0.90 9.29 -26.01
CA ILE A 94 -0.55 9.25 -25.73
C ILE A 94 -0.86 9.02 -24.25
N GLY A 95 0.16 9.01 -23.40
CA GLY A 95 0.06 9.01 -21.94
C GLY A 95 -0.57 7.75 -21.33
N ARG A 96 -0.39 6.57 -21.95
CA ARG A 96 -1.03 5.33 -21.49
C ARG A 96 -0.18 4.09 -21.73
N TYR A 97 -0.54 2.99 -21.07
CA TYR A 97 0.02 1.68 -21.36
C TYR A 97 -0.52 1.14 -22.68
N TRP A 98 0.33 0.37 -23.35
CA TRP A 98 0.00 -0.36 -24.58
C TRP A 98 -0.88 -1.57 -24.29
N GLU A 99 -0.73 -2.15 -23.09
CA GLU A 99 -1.41 -3.37 -22.67
C GLU A 99 -2.47 -3.10 -21.60
N VAL A 100 -3.50 -3.95 -21.57
CA VAL A 100 -4.51 -3.98 -20.49
C VAL A 100 -3.82 -4.34 -19.17
N ASP A 101 -4.15 -3.63 -18.10
CA ASP A 101 -3.68 -3.99 -16.75
C ASP A 101 -4.06 -5.45 -16.41
N PRO A 102 -3.10 -6.36 -16.15
CA PRO A 102 -3.43 -7.75 -15.85
C PRO A 102 -4.12 -7.93 -14.48
N VAL A 103 -4.11 -6.91 -13.62
CA VAL A 103 -4.71 -6.94 -12.27
C VAL A 103 -6.02 -6.14 -12.22
N VAL A 104 -6.73 -5.98 -13.36
CA VAL A 104 -7.96 -5.15 -13.48
C VAL A 104 -8.83 -5.19 -12.21
N VAL A 105 -8.77 -4.11 -11.44
CA VAL A 105 -9.67 -3.90 -10.31
C VAL A 105 -10.90 -3.17 -10.86
N GLN A 106 -12.10 -3.64 -10.52
CA GLN A 106 -13.38 -3.05 -10.95
C GLN A 106 -13.54 -1.55 -10.61
N SER A 107 -12.62 -0.94 -9.88
CA SER A 107 -12.64 0.47 -9.47
C SER A 107 -11.78 1.41 -10.33
N GLN A 108 -11.06 0.94 -11.36
CA GLN A 108 -10.31 1.82 -12.25
C GLN A 108 -11.12 2.25 -13.47
N SER A 109 -11.03 3.55 -13.78
CA SER A 109 -11.76 4.18 -14.87
C SER A 109 -11.28 3.75 -16.26
N THR A 110 -10.03 3.27 -16.39
CA THR A 110 -9.49 2.73 -17.64
C THR A 110 -8.34 1.75 -17.36
N PRO A 111 -8.35 0.55 -17.95
CA PRO A 111 -7.31 -0.45 -17.73
C PRO A 111 -5.96 -0.11 -18.39
N TYR A 112 -5.87 1.01 -19.11
CA TYR A 112 -4.67 1.46 -19.79
C TYR A 112 -4.02 2.68 -19.13
N ALA A 113 -4.64 3.28 -18.10
CA ALA A 113 -4.11 4.51 -17.52
C ALA A 113 -2.72 4.31 -16.91
N TYR A 114 -1.93 5.38 -16.96
CA TYR A 114 -0.73 5.56 -16.15
C TYR A 114 -1.03 6.49 -14.97
N SER A 115 -0.55 6.13 -13.78
CA SER A 115 -0.70 6.91 -12.53
C SER A 115 -2.05 7.63 -12.30
N ASN A 116 -3.20 6.94 -12.43
CA ASN A 116 -4.56 7.50 -12.34
C ASN A 116 -4.78 8.79 -13.15
N LEU A 117 -4.08 8.97 -14.28
CA LEU A 117 -4.07 10.19 -15.09
C LEU A 117 -3.48 11.42 -14.38
N ASN A 118 -2.70 11.23 -13.31
CA ASN A 118 -2.00 12.25 -12.55
C ASN A 118 -0.47 12.00 -12.48
N PRO A 119 0.23 11.94 -13.63
CA PRO A 119 1.67 11.64 -13.71
C PRO A 119 2.58 12.70 -13.06
N VAL A 120 2.04 13.88 -12.72
CA VAL A 120 2.79 14.96 -12.06
C VAL A 120 2.95 14.69 -10.55
N GLN A 121 2.04 13.90 -9.95
CA GLN A 121 2.05 13.63 -8.51
C GLN A 121 2.21 12.14 -8.18
N GLU A 122 1.92 11.25 -9.13
CA GLU A 122 1.88 9.81 -8.90
C GLU A 122 2.82 9.05 -9.86
N ILE A 123 3.41 7.98 -9.34
CA ILE A 123 4.32 7.08 -10.07
C ILE A 123 3.74 5.67 -10.01
N ASP A 124 3.71 4.97 -11.15
CA ASP A 124 3.45 3.53 -11.19
C ASP A 124 4.77 2.76 -11.33
N PHE A 125 5.28 2.27 -10.20
CA PHE A 125 6.58 1.59 -10.13
C PHE A 125 6.62 0.21 -10.80
N SER A 126 5.46 -0.40 -11.05
CA SER A 126 5.38 -1.78 -11.52
C SER A 126 4.70 -1.91 -12.87
N GLY A 127 4.03 -0.88 -13.36
CA GLY A 127 3.12 -1.06 -14.49
C GLY A 127 1.82 -1.75 -14.07
N LEU A 128 1.43 -1.68 -12.80
CA LEU A 128 0.18 -2.26 -12.30
C LEU A 128 -0.53 -1.18 -11.50
N GLN A 129 -1.56 -0.59 -12.10
CA GLN A 129 -2.52 0.17 -11.35
C GLN A 129 -3.37 -0.89 -10.65
N GLY A 130 -3.08 -1.09 -9.38
CA GLY A 130 -3.64 -2.19 -8.62
C GLY A 130 -3.08 -2.15 -7.23
N SER A 131 -3.29 -1.02 -6.55
CA SER A 131 -3.11 -0.90 -5.11
C SER A 131 -1.82 -1.53 -4.58
N VAL A 132 -0.65 -1.14 -5.11
CA VAL A 132 0.47 -0.99 -4.19
C VAL A 132 0.28 0.40 -3.60
N SER A 133 -0.58 0.49 -2.57
CA SER A 133 -0.41 1.56 -1.58
C SER A 133 1.09 1.68 -1.38
N SER A 134 1.65 2.89 -1.56
CA SER A 134 3.06 3.16 -1.28
C SER A 134 3.54 2.21 -0.18
N PRO A 135 4.55 1.35 -0.44
CA PRO A 135 5.07 0.45 0.59
C PRO A 135 5.53 1.17 1.87
N GLU A 136 5.50 2.51 1.87
CA GLU A 136 6.14 3.39 2.85
C GLU A 136 5.19 4.43 3.48
N ALA A 137 3.93 4.55 3.05
CA ALA A 137 2.98 5.38 3.79
C ALA A 137 2.61 4.67 5.10
N LYS A 138 3.20 5.13 6.21
CA LYS A 138 2.84 4.66 7.56
C LYS A 138 1.32 4.73 7.73
N GLN A 139 0.70 3.57 7.85
CA GLN A 139 -0.71 3.44 8.17
C GLN A 139 -0.89 3.56 9.67
N THR A 140 -2.08 3.98 10.09
CA THR A 140 -2.45 4.08 11.50
C THR A 140 -3.63 3.16 11.76
N ALA A 141 -3.42 2.16 12.62
CA ALA A 141 -4.46 1.30 13.14
C ALA A 141 -4.83 1.73 14.56
N LEU A 142 -6.12 1.94 14.80
CA LEU A 142 -6.67 2.21 16.11
C LEU A 142 -7.40 0.97 16.61
N VAL A 143 -7.08 0.56 17.83
CA VAL A 143 -7.84 -0.46 18.57
C VAL A 143 -8.71 0.29 19.57
N CYS A 144 -10.02 0.22 19.39
CA CYS A 144 -10.98 1.04 20.13
C CYS A 144 -11.94 0.18 20.92
N CYS A 145 -12.30 0.60 22.12
CA CYS A 145 -13.32 -0.04 22.95
C CYS A 145 -14.31 0.99 23.49
N ARG A 146 -15.60 0.75 23.26
CA ARG A 146 -16.71 1.61 23.73
C ARG A 146 -17.59 0.87 24.70
N LYS A 147 -18.45 1.58 25.43
CA LYS A 147 -19.50 0.92 26.23
C LYS A 147 -20.45 0.15 25.31
N ALA A 148 -20.70 -1.11 25.63
CA ALA A 148 -21.63 -1.97 24.93
C ALA A 148 -23.06 -1.56 25.28
N LYS A 149 -23.95 -1.50 24.28
CA LYS A 149 -25.36 -1.19 24.46
C LYS A 149 -26.13 -2.49 24.72
N VAL A 150 -25.92 -3.10 25.89
CA VAL A 150 -26.57 -4.37 26.25
C VAL A 150 -27.69 -4.08 27.26
N PRO A 151 -28.95 -4.54 27.01
CA PRO A 151 -30.03 -4.43 27.99
C PRO A 151 -29.65 -5.14 29.31
N GLY A 152 -29.75 -4.42 30.43
CA GLY A 152 -29.56 -4.99 31.77
C GLY A 152 -28.11 -5.14 32.26
N ASN A 153 -27.08 -4.65 31.54
CA ASN A 153 -25.71 -4.66 32.06
C ASN A 153 -24.85 -3.47 31.58
N PRO A 154 -24.70 -2.39 32.37
CA PRO A 154 -24.17 -1.09 31.92
C PRO A 154 -22.63 -0.97 31.84
N GLY A 155 -21.87 -2.06 32.03
CA GLY A 155 -20.42 -1.99 32.24
C GLY A 155 -19.52 -2.49 31.12
N PHE A 156 -19.96 -3.47 30.32
CA PHE A 156 -19.06 -4.16 29.40
C PHE A 156 -18.70 -3.32 28.19
N LYS A 157 -17.49 -3.56 27.68
CA LYS A 157 -16.95 -2.90 26.51
C LYS A 157 -17.14 -3.78 25.27
N HIS A 158 -17.36 -3.10 24.16
CA HIS A 158 -17.35 -3.65 22.82
C HIS A 158 -16.16 -3.05 22.09
N CYS A 159 -15.22 -3.89 21.69
CA CYS A 159 -14.02 -3.47 20.98
C CYS A 159 -14.13 -3.69 19.46
N TYR A 160 -13.49 -2.81 18.69
CA TYR A 160 -13.36 -2.86 17.24
C TYR A 160 -12.00 -2.31 16.79
N ILE A 161 -11.63 -2.55 15.54
CA ILE A 161 -10.39 -2.00 14.94
C ILE A 161 -10.78 -1.00 13.84
N GLN A 162 -10.08 0.13 13.78
CA GLN A 162 -10.27 1.16 12.77
C GLN A 162 -8.96 1.42 12.02
N ILE A 163 -8.99 1.40 10.69
CA ILE A 163 -7.90 1.87 9.84
C ILE A 163 -8.48 2.89 8.86
N GLY A 164 -8.08 4.15 8.99
CA GLY A 164 -8.69 5.24 8.22
C GLY A 164 -10.19 5.35 8.49
N LYS A 165 -11.03 5.14 7.45
CA LYS A 165 -12.50 5.12 7.55
C LYS A 165 -13.08 3.70 7.64
N THR A 166 -12.24 2.67 7.67
CA THR A 166 -12.67 1.27 7.67
C THR A 166 -12.67 0.72 9.08
N LYS A 167 -13.85 0.26 9.52
CA LYS A 167 -14.08 -0.39 10.81
C LYS A 167 -14.24 -1.89 10.64
N TYR A 168 -13.51 -2.65 11.45
CA TYR A 168 -13.56 -4.10 11.54
C TYR A 168 -14.13 -4.47 12.91
N GLU A 169 -15.24 -5.20 12.91
CA GLU A 169 -15.96 -5.55 14.14
C GLU A 169 -16.61 -6.92 14.04
N LEU A 170 -17.07 -7.45 15.17
CA LEU A 170 -17.91 -8.63 15.23
C LEU A 170 -19.16 -8.29 16.05
N GLN A 171 -20.33 -8.43 15.44
CA GLN A 171 -21.62 -8.10 16.06
C GLN A 171 -22.44 -9.39 16.30
N PRO A 172 -23.25 -9.45 17.38
CA PRO A 172 -24.16 -10.57 17.58
C PRO A 172 -25.22 -10.62 16.49
N GLY A 173 -25.60 -11.84 16.09
CA GLY A 173 -26.81 -12.10 15.33
C GLY A 173 -28.06 -12.09 16.22
N PHE A 174 -29.21 -12.31 15.59
CA PHE A 174 -30.46 -12.58 16.28
C PHE A 174 -30.95 -13.98 15.86
N PRO A 175 -31.11 -14.95 16.78
CA PRO A 175 -30.75 -14.90 18.20
C PRO A 175 -29.22 -14.78 18.45
N PRO A 176 -28.76 -14.27 19.62
CA PRO A 176 -27.36 -13.94 19.89
C PRO A 176 -26.50 -15.17 20.24
N ILE A 177 -26.71 -16.27 19.54
CA ILE A 177 -25.92 -17.52 19.63
C ILE A 177 -24.77 -17.53 18.63
N TYR A 178 -24.88 -16.74 17.56
CA TYR A 178 -23.84 -16.56 16.55
C TYR A 178 -23.45 -15.09 16.45
N GLY A 179 -22.19 -14.86 16.08
CA GLY A 179 -21.64 -13.56 15.80
C GLY A 179 -21.19 -13.49 14.35
N TYR A 180 -21.24 -12.29 13.78
CA TYR A 180 -20.88 -12.04 12.40
C TYR A 180 -19.81 -10.96 12.31
N THR A 181 -18.69 -11.29 11.69
CA THR A 181 -17.65 -10.30 11.38
C THR A 181 -18.19 -9.32 10.34
N ARG A 182 -17.93 -8.03 10.52
CA ARG A 182 -18.34 -6.97 9.61
C ARG A 182 -17.18 -6.03 9.34
N LYS A 183 -17.10 -5.60 8.08
CA LYS A 183 -16.24 -4.52 7.61
C LYS A 183 -17.16 -3.40 7.14
N VAL A 184 -17.13 -2.25 7.80
CA VAL A 184 -18.02 -1.12 7.47
C VAL A 184 -17.22 0.16 7.33
N THR A 185 -17.71 1.08 6.50
CA THR A 185 -17.13 2.42 6.38
C THR A 185 -17.79 3.33 7.42
N SER A 186 -17.08 3.66 8.49
CA SER A 186 -17.58 4.52 9.55
C SER A 186 -16.47 5.34 10.21
N GLY A 187 -16.84 6.42 10.91
CA GLY A 187 -15.91 7.12 11.81
C GLY A 187 -15.72 6.36 13.14
N ILE A 188 -14.86 6.92 14.00
CA ILE A 188 -14.69 6.46 15.38
C ILE A 188 -15.99 6.70 16.14
N GLU A 189 -16.48 5.69 16.85
CA GLU A 189 -17.71 5.82 17.62
C GLU A 189 -17.52 6.73 18.85
N PRO A 190 -18.47 7.65 19.15
CA PRO A 190 -18.34 8.56 20.29
C PRO A 190 -18.14 7.83 21.63
N GLY A 191 -17.22 8.34 22.46
CA GLY A 191 -16.91 7.77 23.76
C GLY A 191 -16.10 6.45 23.70
N SER A 192 -15.48 6.16 22.56
CA SER A 192 -14.50 5.07 22.43
C SER A 192 -13.16 5.47 23.06
N ASP A 193 -12.58 4.55 23.82
CA ASP A 193 -11.19 4.62 24.27
C ASP A 193 -10.33 3.86 23.26
N CYS A 194 -9.34 4.53 22.66
CA CYS A 194 -8.61 4.03 21.50
C CYS A 194 -7.10 4.14 21.71
N GLU A 195 -6.39 3.07 21.39
CA GLU A 195 -4.92 3.05 21.36
C GLU A 195 -4.43 2.97 19.91
N THR A 196 -3.33 3.66 19.61
CA THR A 196 -2.85 3.86 18.24
C THR A 196 -1.58 3.08 17.97
N THR A 197 -1.54 2.39 16.83
CA THR A 197 -0.33 1.75 16.29
C THR A 197 -0.07 2.29 14.89
N SER A 198 1.13 2.83 14.67
CA SER A 198 1.57 3.28 13.35
C SER A 198 2.63 2.35 12.78
N GLY A 199 2.51 2.00 11.49
CA GLY A 199 3.42 1.07 10.83
C GLY A 199 3.06 0.87 9.35
N CYS A 200 3.96 0.23 8.60
CA CYS A 200 3.70 -0.15 7.22
C CYS A 200 2.88 -1.45 7.17
N ASN A 201 2.07 -1.64 6.12
CA ASN A 201 1.31 -2.87 5.85
C ASN A 201 0.33 -3.30 6.97
N LEU A 202 -0.06 -2.39 7.87
CA LEU A 202 -1.00 -2.69 8.95
C LEU A 202 -2.37 -3.12 8.40
N LYS A 203 -2.83 -2.46 7.34
CA LYS A 203 -4.09 -2.75 6.67
C LYS A 203 -4.09 -4.15 6.09
N ASP A 204 -3.01 -4.57 5.44
CA ASP A 204 -2.92 -5.90 4.83
C ASP A 204 -2.88 -6.99 5.90
N CYS A 205 -2.17 -6.75 7.01
CA CYS A 205 -2.18 -7.65 8.15
C CYS A 205 -3.59 -7.79 8.74
N VAL A 206 -4.27 -6.67 8.98
CA VAL A 206 -5.63 -6.66 9.55
C VAL A 206 -6.64 -7.27 8.59
N ASP A 207 -6.56 -6.98 7.29
CA ASP A 207 -7.43 -7.59 6.27
C ASP A 207 -7.23 -9.11 6.20
N LYS A 208 -5.98 -9.60 6.24
CA LYS A 208 -5.68 -11.03 6.28
C LYS A 208 -6.19 -11.70 7.56
N ALA A 209 -5.97 -11.07 8.71
CA ALA A 209 -6.44 -11.60 10.00
C ALA A 209 -7.97 -11.61 10.08
N PHE A 210 -8.64 -10.59 9.53
CA PHE A 210 -10.09 -10.54 9.38
C PHE A 210 -10.63 -11.67 8.52
N GLN A 211 -10.02 -11.92 7.35
CA GLN A 211 -10.42 -12.99 6.43
C GLN A 211 -10.22 -14.38 7.04
N ASN A 212 -9.19 -14.56 7.87
CA ASN A 212 -8.94 -15.81 8.57
C ASN A 212 -9.87 -16.05 9.77
N TYR A 213 -10.58 -15.03 10.24
CA TYR A 213 -11.54 -15.18 11.33
C TYR A 213 -12.90 -15.65 10.75
N PRO A 214 -13.53 -16.71 11.30
CA PRO A 214 -14.79 -17.22 10.76
C PRO A 214 -15.89 -16.16 10.67
N THR A 215 -16.45 -15.97 9.47
CA THR A 215 -17.47 -14.94 9.22
C THR A 215 -18.71 -15.14 10.08
N LYS A 216 -19.06 -16.39 10.37
CA LYS A 216 -20.08 -16.78 11.35
C LYS A 216 -19.41 -17.68 12.39
N SER A 217 -19.49 -17.30 13.66
CA SER A 217 -18.92 -18.08 14.77
C SER A 217 -19.85 -18.11 15.98
N ALA A 218 -19.65 -19.07 16.87
CA ALA A 218 -20.34 -19.11 18.16
C ALA A 218 -20.12 -17.79 18.92
N TYR A 219 -21.15 -17.30 19.60
CA TYR A 219 -21.12 -16.00 20.26
C TYR A 219 -21.49 -16.08 21.74
N SER A 220 -20.64 -15.48 22.59
CA SER A 220 -20.94 -15.26 24.01
C SER A 220 -20.48 -13.87 24.43
N ALA A 221 -21.43 -13.00 24.77
CA ALA A 221 -21.13 -11.64 25.22
C ALA A 221 -20.27 -11.59 26.50
N ARG A 222 -20.29 -12.65 27.33
CA ARG A 222 -19.62 -12.67 28.65
C ARG A 222 -18.31 -13.45 28.68
N SER A 223 -18.14 -14.45 27.82
CA SER A 223 -16.96 -15.33 27.86
C SER A 223 -16.16 -15.33 26.56
N GLY A 224 -16.74 -14.86 25.47
CA GLY A 224 -16.21 -15.09 24.14
C GLY A 224 -16.59 -16.47 23.58
N PRO A 225 -16.49 -16.68 22.26
CA PRO A 225 -16.04 -15.70 21.26
C PRO A 225 -17.04 -14.54 21.11
N ASN A 226 -16.53 -13.31 20.99
CA ASN A 226 -17.32 -12.09 20.78
C ASN A 226 -16.46 -11.00 20.13
N SER A 227 -16.92 -9.74 20.11
CA SER A 227 -16.16 -8.61 19.59
C SER A 227 -14.76 -8.46 20.19
N ASN A 228 -14.62 -8.72 21.49
CA ASN A 228 -13.37 -8.57 22.22
C ASN A 228 -12.40 -9.69 21.87
N THR A 229 -12.89 -10.93 21.74
CA THR A 229 -12.10 -12.08 21.24
C THR A 229 -11.60 -11.84 19.81
N PHE A 230 -12.48 -11.33 18.96
CA PHE A 230 -12.15 -10.98 17.58
C PHE A 230 -11.02 -9.94 17.50
N VAL A 231 -11.16 -8.83 18.24
CA VAL A 231 -10.12 -7.80 18.28
C VAL A 231 -8.83 -8.32 18.89
N ALA A 232 -8.88 -9.04 20.01
CA ALA A 232 -7.70 -9.61 20.65
C ALA A 232 -6.92 -10.56 19.72
N THR A 233 -7.63 -11.33 18.90
CA THR A 233 -7.04 -12.22 17.89
C THR A 233 -6.24 -11.42 16.86
N ILE A 234 -6.81 -10.35 16.32
CA ILE A 234 -6.14 -9.50 15.33
C ILE A 234 -5.00 -8.70 15.97
N VAL A 235 -5.19 -8.18 17.18
CA VAL A 235 -4.16 -7.49 17.97
C VAL A 235 -2.93 -8.37 18.13
N LYS A 236 -3.12 -9.65 18.50
CA LYS A 236 -2.04 -10.62 18.63
C LYS A 236 -1.37 -10.93 17.28
N ALA A 237 -2.16 -11.13 16.22
CA ALA A 237 -1.65 -11.45 14.89
C ALA A 237 -0.81 -10.32 14.28
N CYS A 238 -1.25 -9.06 14.46
CA CYS A 238 -0.65 -7.88 13.83
C CYS A 238 0.19 -7.03 14.78
N LYS A 239 0.43 -7.50 16.02
CA LYS A 239 1.22 -6.80 17.05
C LYS A 239 0.74 -5.35 17.30
N LEU A 240 -0.58 -5.18 17.31
CA LEU A 240 -1.19 -3.87 17.60
C LEU A 240 -1.13 -3.59 19.10
N LYS A 241 -1.10 -2.31 19.47
CA LYS A 241 -1.31 -1.87 20.85
C LYS A 241 -2.81 -1.85 21.16
N ALA A 242 -3.17 -2.32 22.35
CA ALA A 242 -4.54 -2.30 22.83
C ALA A 242 -4.69 -1.28 23.98
N PRO A 243 -5.83 -0.59 24.10
CA PRO A 243 -6.08 0.36 25.18
C PRO A 243 -6.14 -0.35 26.53
N SER A 244 -5.95 0.38 27.64
CA SER A 244 -5.95 -0.21 28.99
C SER A 244 -7.27 -0.92 29.34
N CYS A 245 -8.38 -0.53 28.69
CA CYS A 245 -9.68 -1.16 28.89
C CYS A 245 -9.88 -2.50 28.17
N ALA A 246 -8.91 -2.91 27.35
CA ALA A 246 -8.89 -4.18 26.65
C ALA A 246 -8.39 -5.32 27.54
N ASN A 247 -9.16 -5.64 28.57
CA ASN A 247 -8.89 -6.72 29.54
C ASN A 247 -10.18 -7.46 29.89
N ASN A 248 -10.11 -8.68 30.42
CA ASN A 248 -11.30 -9.50 30.68
C ASN A 248 -12.29 -8.88 31.71
N ASN A 249 -11.86 -7.93 32.53
CA ASN A 249 -12.75 -7.29 33.51
C ASN A 249 -13.70 -6.30 32.83
N GLN A 250 -13.19 -5.52 31.87
CA GLN A 250 -13.95 -4.49 31.16
C GLN A 250 -14.43 -4.93 29.78
N ALA A 251 -13.65 -5.78 29.10
CA ALA A 251 -13.91 -6.36 27.79
C ALA A 251 -13.88 -7.90 27.89
N PRO A 252 -14.93 -8.54 28.44
CA PRO A 252 -14.94 -9.99 28.63
C PRO A 252 -14.76 -10.75 27.30
N GLY A 253 -13.99 -11.85 27.35
CA GLY A 253 -13.63 -12.64 26.17
C GLY A 253 -12.32 -12.18 25.48
N TRP A 254 -11.61 -11.19 26.04
CA TRP A 254 -10.33 -10.71 25.51
C TRP A 254 -9.25 -11.81 25.45
N THR A 255 -9.21 -12.71 26.44
CA THR A 255 -8.26 -13.83 26.45
C THR A 255 -8.87 -15.14 25.93
N ALA A 256 -10.10 -15.11 25.42
CA ALA A 256 -10.73 -16.31 24.87
C ALA A 256 -10.03 -16.73 23.57
N GLU A 257 -10.09 -18.02 23.27
CA GLU A 257 -9.57 -18.51 21.99
C GLU A 257 -10.50 -18.13 20.84
N ALA A 258 -9.89 -17.88 19.68
CA ALA A 258 -10.65 -17.70 18.45
C ALA A 258 -11.41 -19.00 18.11
N PRO A 259 -12.63 -18.89 17.58
CA PRO A 259 -13.39 -20.04 17.12
C PRO A 259 -12.62 -20.73 15.98
N LYS A 260 -12.60 -22.07 16.02
CA LYS A 260 -12.03 -22.90 14.96
C LYS A 260 -12.96 -22.97 13.76
#